data_AF-A0A7S2Z3E6-F1
#
_entry.id   AF-A0A7S2Z3E6-F1
#
_cell.length_a   1.000
_cell.length_b   1.000
_cell.length_c   1.000
_cell.angle_alpha   90.00
_cell.angle_beta   90.00
_cell.angle_gamma   90.00
#
_symmetry.space_group_name_H-M   'P 1'
#
loop_
_entity.id
_entity.type
_entity.pdbx_description
1 polymer ?
#
loop_
_entity_poly.entity_id
_entity_poly.type
_entity_poly.pdbx_seq_one_letter_code
_entity_poly.pdbx_strand_id
1 'polypeptide(L)'
;RARGRVPLAVDATAELVQIRLQAHPSVYMQRLTLSMALVRLVNGISGALQKGVYAKSVASLASSVGLPRVLVDVRHEATHSGLPSLALLSVAADQALDWLRANYWRPQANQLRQQDARVAAILKELLDLSLKSSGGDKGAEDAYSTKSLRAELLKELIELVHQSQASSLVPALHALVATKPFKSDGSSSNNNNNGKSDAVGTGWMTFFSKLCKYWPSLCALMLERCWTAVVNGGRGGGSGTSAEALVAFIPWLLDKRDLWADAEQQVQKILYNMVLEGARTMKKTKEEEEGGGVIGTLFKS
;
A
#
# COMPACT_ATOMS: atom_id res chain seq x y z
N ARG A 1 -19.07 -9.56 16.33
CA ARG A 1 -17.60 -9.35 16.37
C ARG A 1 -16.92 -10.72 16.39
N ALA A 2 -16.03 -11.04 15.44
CA ALA A 2 -15.46 -12.39 15.30
C ALA A 2 -13.98 -12.54 15.71
N ARG A 3 -13.21 -11.43 15.88
CA ARG A 3 -11.75 -11.47 16.07
C ARG A 3 -11.19 -10.52 17.15
N GLY A 4 -11.96 -10.19 18.19
CA GLY A 4 -11.50 -9.39 19.34
C GLY A 4 -12.11 -7.99 19.47
N ARG A 5 -11.59 -7.19 20.42
CA ARG A 5 -12.01 -5.79 20.66
C ARG A 5 -11.27 -4.86 19.69
N VAL A 6 -11.98 -4.12 18.87
CA VAL A 6 -11.43 -3.09 17.99
C VAL A 6 -11.48 -1.72 18.69
N PRO A 7 -10.71 -0.72 18.22
CA PRO A 7 -10.79 0.64 18.76
C PRO A 7 -12.20 1.21 18.65
N LEU A 8 -12.62 2.00 19.66
CA LEU A 8 -13.95 2.64 19.72
C LEU A 8 -14.31 3.37 18.43
N ALA A 9 -13.36 4.09 17.84
CA ALA A 9 -13.60 4.85 16.62
C ALA A 9 -13.99 3.97 15.42
N VAL A 10 -13.43 2.75 15.32
CA VAL A 10 -13.76 1.79 14.27
C VAL A 10 -15.18 1.27 14.46
N ASP A 11 -15.51 0.85 15.69
CA ASP A 11 -16.85 0.38 16.04
C ASP A 11 -17.92 1.46 15.81
N ALA A 12 -17.70 2.67 16.32
CA ALA A 12 -18.64 3.78 16.20
C ALA A 12 -18.84 4.22 14.75
N THR A 13 -17.76 4.23 13.94
CA THR A 13 -17.87 4.54 12.50
C THR A 13 -18.72 3.49 11.80
N ALA A 14 -18.45 2.20 12.04
CA ALA A 14 -19.20 1.10 11.43
C ALA A 14 -20.69 1.14 11.82
N GLU A 15 -20.98 1.34 13.11
CA GLU A 15 -22.34 1.41 13.64
C GLU A 15 -23.12 2.59 13.02
N LEU A 16 -22.56 3.81 13.04
CA LEU A 16 -23.22 4.98 12.47
C LEU A 16 -23.46 4.85 10.96
N VAL A 17 -22.46 4.37 10.20
CA VAL A 17 -22.60 4.16 8.75
C VAL A 17 -23.62 3.07 8.46
N GLN A 18 -23.61 1.97 9.21
CA GLN A 18 -24.58 0.90 9.05
C GLN A 18 -26.01 1.39 9.29
N ILE A 19 -26.24 2.14 10.38
CA ILE A 19 -27.56 2.72 10.67
C ILE A 19 -28.02 3.66 9.55
N ARG A 20 -27.10 4.41 8.93
CA ARG A 20 -27.43 5.32 7.82
C ARG A 20 -27.78 4.59 6.52
N LEU A 21 -27.15 3.45 6.25
CA LEU A 21 -27.36 2.68 5.03
C LEU A 21 -28.53 1.69 5.14
N GLN A 22 -28.90 1.28 6.35
CA GLN A 22 -30.00 0.35 6.56
C GLN A 22 -31.36 1.03 6.46
N ALA A 23 -32.31 0.36 5.79
CA ALA A 23 -33.71 0.69 5.90
C ALA A 23 -34.21 0.34 7.30
N HIS A 24 -34.82 1.31 7.99
CA HIS A 24 -35.40 1.10 9.32
C HIS A 24 -36.89 0.79 9.20
N PRO A 25 -37.40 -0.21 9.93
CA PRO A 25 -38.83 -0.53 9.95
C PRO A 25 -39.73 0.63 10.37
N SER A 26 -39.20 1.58 11.17
CA SER A 26 -39.90 2.79 11.56
C SER A 26 -38.94 3.92 11.91
N VAL A 27 -39.43 5.16 11.83
CA VAL A 27 -38.71 6.37 12.28
C VAL A 27 -38.33 6.27 13.76
N TYR A 28 -39.20 5.67 14.58
CA TYR A 28 -38.94 5.48 16.01
C TYR A 28 -37.74 4.54 16.24
N MET A 29 -37.67 3.43 15.51
CA MET A 29 -36.54 2.50 15.60
C MET A 29 -35.24 3.16 15.14
N GLN A 30 -35.28 3.94 14.05
CA GLN A 30 -34.11 4.69 13.60
C GLN A 30 -33.61 5.68 14.65
N ARG A 31 -34.52 6.41 15.31
CA ARG A 31 -34.18 7.35 16.39
C ARG A 31 -33.55 6.63 17.58
N LEU A 32 -34.08 5.48 17.99
CA LEU A 32 -33.51 4.67 19.07
C LEU A 32 -32.09 4.21 18.74
N THR A 33 -31.90 3.64 17.55
CA THR A 33 -30.60 3.09 17.15
C THR A 33 -29.54 4.19 17.01
N LEU A 34 -29.89 5.34 16.39
CA LEU A 34 -29.00 6.49 16.31
C LEU A 34 -28.66 7.05 17.70
N SER A 35 -29.66 7.21 18.57
CA SER A 35 -29.44 7.74 19.92
C SER A 35 -28.49 6.83 20.70
N MET A 36 -28.69 5.52 20.63
CA MET A 36 -27.83 4.56 21.32
C MET A 36 -26.39 4.62 20.79
N ALA A 37 -26.19 4.62 19.47
CA ALA A 37 -24.86 4.70 18.86
C ALA A 37 -24.13 5.99 19.28
N LEU A 38 -24.80 7.14 19.25
CA LEU A 38 -24.23 8.43 19.65
C LEU A 38 -23.91 8.49 21.14
N VAL A 39 -24.81 7.97 21.99
CA VAL A 39 -24.57 7.87 23.44
C VAL A 39 -23.36 6.98 23.74
N ARG A 40 -23.21 5.84 23.05
CA ARG A 40 -22.04 4.95 23.22
C ARG A 40 -20.75 5.62 22.80
N LEU A 41 -20.75 6.36 21.70
CA LEU A 41 -19.59 7.13 21.24
C LEU A 41 -19.16 8.16 22.29
N VAL A 42 -20.08 9.01 22.74
CA VAL A 42 -19.78 10.08 23.71
C VAL A 42 -19.31 9.50 25.05
N ASN A 43 -19.98 8.45 25.55
CA ASN A 43 -19.58 7.78 26.78
C ASN A 43 -18.23 7.09 26.64
N GLY A 44 -17.95 6.46 25.49
CA GLY A 44 -16.66 5.82 25.23
C GLY A 44 -15.50 6.82 25.19
N ILE A 45 -15.69 7.97 24.54
CA ILE A 45 -14.70 9.06 24.52
C ILE A 45 -14.49 9.61 25.92
N SER A 46 -15.57 9.96 26.61
CA SER A 46 -15.51 10.54 27.95
C SER A 46 -14.85 9.58 28.94
N GLY A 47 -15.21 8.30 28.89
CA GLY A 47 -14.60 7.26 29.73
C GLY A 47 -13.10 7.09 29.48
N ALA A 48 -12.64 7.17 28.23
CA ALA A 48 -11.21 7.11 27.90
C ALA A 48 -10.41 8.34 28.38
N LEU A 49 -11.08 9.50 28.45
CA LEU A 49 -10.49 10.76 28.92
C LEU A 49 -10.60 10.97 30.42
N GLN A 50 -11.44 10.19 31.10
CA GLN A 50 -11.64 10.23 32.55
C GLN A 50 -10.40 9.68 33.26
N LYS A 51 -9.36 10.52 33.36
CA LYS A 51 -8.10 10.21 34.04
C LYS A 51 -7.99 11.04 35.33
N GLY A 52 -7.86 10.37 36.47
CA GLY A 52 -7.66 11.02 37.78
C GLY A 52 -8.69 10.64 38.85
N VAL A 53 -8.44 11.11 40.08
CA VAL A 53 -9.27 10.80 41.27
C VAL A 53 -10.62 11.53 41.24
N TYR A 54 -10.66 12.73 40.66
CA TYR A 54 -11.88 13.54 40.60
C TYR A 54 -12.58 13.44 39.24
N ALA A 55 -13.92 13.32 39.29
CA ALA A 55 -14.74 13.23 38.10
C ALA A 55 -14.91 14.61 37.43
N LYS A 56 -14.36 14.77 36.21
CA LYS A 56 -14.69 15.88 35.29
C LYS A 56 -16.03 15.64 34.59
N SER A 57 -16.71 16.72 34.21
CA SER A 57 -17.96 16.63 33.45
C SER A 57 -17.72 16.16 32.01
N VAL A 58 -18.71 15.46 31.44
CA VAL A 58 -18.69 15.03 30.02
C VAL A 58 -18.48 16.22 29.09
N ALA A 59 -19.13 17.36 29.36
CA ALA A 59 -18.96 18.58 28.58
C ALA A 59 -17.52 19.12 28.61
N SER A 60 -16.88 19.11 29.78
CA SER A 60 -15.48 19.54 29.91
C SER A 60 -14.52 18.60 29.16
N LEU A 61 -14.74 17.29 29.27
CA LEU A 61 -13.93 16.29 28.56
C LEU A 61 -14.12 16.38 27.05
N ALA A 62 -15.36 16.48 26.58
CA ALA A 62 -15.70 16.68 25.18
C ALA A 62 -15.01 17.93 24.59
N SER A 63 -15.07 19.05 25.32
CA SER A 63 -14.42 20.29 24.91
C SER A 63 -12.89 20.14 24.78
N SER A 64 -12.25 19.37 25.69
CA SER A 64 -10.79 19.17 25.67
C SER A 64 -10.27 18.44 24.43
N VAL A 65 -11.13 17.70 23.72
CA VAL A 65 -10.78 16.99 22.47
C VAL A 65 -11.52 17.55 21.24
N GLY A 66 -12.12 18.74 21.38
CA GLY A 66 -12.87 19.38 20.30
C GLY A 66 -14.08 18.57 19.81
N LEU A 67 -14.71 17.78 20.68
CA LEU A 67 -15.91 17.03 20.33
C LEU A 67 -17.08 18.01 20.12
N PRO A 68 -17.86 17.90 19.02
CA PRO A 68 -18.97 18.79 18.76
C PRO A 68 -20.00 18.78 19.89
N ARG A 69 -20.40 19.98 20.33
CA ARG A 69 -21.29 20.13 21.50
C ARG A 69 -22.65 19.44 21.31
N VAL A 70 -23.17 19.40 20.08
CA VAL A 70 -24.42 18.70 19.77
C VAL A 70 -24.41 17.24 20.22
N LEU A 71 -23.24 16.58 20.22
CA LEU A 71 -23.12 15.19 20.66
C LEU A 71 -23.32 15.06 22.17
N VAL A 72 -22.80 16.02 22.94
CA VAL A 72 -23.00 16.09 24.39
C VAL A 72 -24.46 16.37 24.72
N ASP A 73 -25.08 17.29 23.97
CA ASP A 73 -26.49 17.65 24.15
C ASP A 73 -27.40 16.45 23.82
N VAL A 74 -27.18 15.78 22.68
CA VAL A 74 -27.90 14.54 22.29
C VAL A 74 -27.72 13.45 23.34
N ARG A 75 -26.49 13.27 23.87
CA ARG A 75 -26.26 12.29 24.93
C ARG A 75 -27.06 12.64 26.18
N HIS A 76 -27.11 13.90 26.59
CA HIS A 76 -27.86 14.32 27.76
C HIS A 76 -29.37 14.11 27.58
N GLU A 77 -29.91 14.61 26.46
CA GLU A 77 -31.34 14.53 26.13
C GLU A 77 -31.80 13.07 26.03
N ALA A 78 -31.08 12.22 25.29
CA ALA A 78 -31.43 10.82 25.09
C ALA A 78 -31.38 9.97 26.39
N THR A 79 -30.58 10.36 27.39
CA THR A 79 -30.46 9.60 28.64
C THR A 79 -31.33 10.10 29.77
N HIS A 80 -31.64 11.39 29.82
CA HIS A 80 -32.30 12.02 30.98
C HIS A 80 -33.62 12.71 30.66
N SER A 81 -33.85 13.09 29.40
CA SER A 81 -35.05 13.81 29.00
C SER A 81 -35.96 12.89 28.19
N GLY A 82 -35.68 12.75 26.89
CA GLY A 82 -36.51 12.00 25.96
C GLY A 82 -35.75 11.71 24.67
N LEU A 83 -36.34 10.88 23.83
CA LEU A 83 -35.69 10.50 22.58
C LEU A 83 -35.59 11.72 21.65
N PRO A 84 -34.39 12.13 21.18
CA PRO A 84 -34.25 13.32 20.34
C PRO A 84 -34.95 13.16 18.98
N SER A 85 -35.17 14.28 18.29
CA SER A 85 -35.76 14.26 16.95
C SER A 85 -34.83 13.59 15.93
N LEU A 86 -35.40 12.97 14.89
CA LEU A 86 -34.58 12.33 13.85
C LEU A 86 -33.68 13.33 13.11
N ALA A 87 -34.15 14.56 12.92
CA ALA A 87 -33.38 15.63 12.29
C ALA A 87 -32.13 15.97 13.13
N LEU A 88 -32.29 16.14 14.44
CA LEU A 88 -31.16 16.40 15.35
C LEU A 88 -30.18 15.22 15.38
N LEU A 89 -30.69 13.98 15.46
CA LEU A 89 -29.86 12.78 15.46
C LEU A 89 -29.09 12.60 14.16
N SER A 90 -29.67 13.02 13.03
CA SER A 90 -28.99 13.00 11.74
C SER A 90 -27.84 14.01 11.74
N VAL A 91 -28.09 15.27 12.10
CA VAL A 91 -27.02 16.29 12.19
C VAL A 91 -25.91 15.85 13.15
N ALA A 92 -26.28 15.28 14.30
CA ALA A 92 -25.33 14.75 15.26
C ALA A 92 -24.51 13.59 14.68
N ALA A 93 -25.13 12.65 13.97
CA ALA A 93 -24.41 11.54 13.34
C ALA A 93 -23.41 12.02 12.27
N ASP A 94 -23.74 13.04 11.48
CA ASP A 94 -22.81 13.59 10.50
C ASP A 94 -21.62 14.28 11.18
N GLN A 95 -21.88 15.10 12.21
CA GLN A 95 -20.81 15.71 12.99
C GLN A 95 -19.93 14.69 13.73
N ALA A 96 -20.51 13.59 14.23
CA ALA A 96 -19.76 12.50 14.82
C ALA A 96 -18.84 11.82 13.79
N LEU A 97 -19.34 11.52 12.59
CA LEU A 97 -18.54 10.91 11.52
C LEU A 97 -17.42 11.84 11.05
N ASP A 98 -17.68 13.13 10.93
CA ASP A 98 -16.65 14.12 10.57
C ASP A 98 -15.58 14.25 11.66
N TRP A 99 -15.99 14.27 12.94
CA TRP A 99 -15.03 14.27 14.04
C TRP A 99 -14.20 12.99 14.09
N LEU A 100 -14.81 11.81 13.91
CA LEU A 100 -14.10 10.52 13.82
C LEU A 100 -13.13 10.50 12.63
N ARG A 101 -13.55 11.04 11.48
CA ARG A 101 -12.70 11.17 10.30
C ARG A 101 -11.48 12.04 10.60
N ALA A 102 -11.67 13.20 11.24
CA ALA A 102 -10.59 14.14 11.54
C ALA A 102 -9.63 13.64 12.63
N ASN A 103 -10.16 13.04 13.70
CA ASN A 103 -9.39 12.74 14.91
C ASN A 103 -8.89 11.30 14.97
N TYR A 104 -9.46 10.39 14.17
CA TYR A 104 -9.01 8.99 14.10
C TYR A 104 -8.62 8.57 12.69
N TRP A 105 -9.47 8.71 11.67
CA TRP A 105 -9.10 8.12 10.37
C TRP A 105 -7.98 8.88 9.62
N ARG A 106 -7.98 10.21 9.67
CA ARG A 106 -6.98 11.04 8.98
C ARG A 106 -5.56 10.87 9.55
N PRO A 107 -5.32 10.91 10.87
CA PRO A 107 -3.97 10.70 11.40
C PRO A 107 -3.43 9.32 11.04
N GLN A 108 -4.26 8.28 11.08
CA GLN A 108 -3.88 6.90 10.75
C GLN A 108 -3.51 6.80 9.27
N ALA A 109 -4.32 7.38 8.39
CA ALA A 109 -4.02 7.43 6.97
C ALA A 109 -2.75 8.26 6.67
N ASN A 110 -2.49 9.34 7.42
CA ASN A 110 -1.26 10.12 7.31
C ASN A 110 -0.04 9.30 7.73
N GLN A 111 -0.13 8.58 8.85
CA GLN A 111 0.97 7.72 9.34
C GLN A 111 1.30 6.62 8.34
N LEU A 112 0.29 5.97 7.77
CA LEU A 112 0.49 4.96 6.71
C LEU A 112 1.18 5.57 5.49
N ARG A 113 0.71 6.74 5.01
CA ARG A 113 1.36 7.42 3.88
C ARG A 113 2.80 7.83 4.17
N GLN A 114 3.10 8.28 5.39
CA GLN A 114 4.47 8.62 5.80
C GLN A 114 5.36 7.39 5.85
N GLN A 115 4.85 6.27 6.36
CA GLN A 115 5.53 4.99 6.34
C GLN A 115 5.82 4.53 4.91
N ASP A 116 4.83 4.56 4.01
CA ASP A 116 5.00 4.20 2.60
C ASP A 116 6.05 5.09 1.91
N ALA A 117 6.01 6.40 2.17
CA ALA A 117 6.99 7.34 1.64
C ALA A 117 8.41 7.06 2.16
N ARG A 118 8.54 6.71 3.45
CA ARG A 118 9.83 6.35 4.04
C ARG A 118 10.37 5.06 3.45
N VAL A 119 9.53 4.03 3.30
CA VAL A 119 9.88 2.77 2.61
C VAL A 119 10.38 3.05 1.20
N ALA A 120 9.67 3.87 0.42
CA ALA A 120 10.07 4.23 -0.93
C ALA A 120 11.43 4.95 -0.98
N ALA A 121 11.69 5.87 -0.04
CA ALA A 121 12.97 6.57 0.08
C ALA A 121 14.12 5.59 0.40
N ILE A 122 13.93 4.72 1.39
CA ILE A 122 14.92 3.71 1.77
C ILE A 122 15.26 2.79 0.58
N LEU A 123 14.24 2.29 -0.12
CA LEU A 123 14.45 1.42 -1.29
C LEU A 123 15.23 2.13 -2.40
N LYS A 124 14.92 3.42 -2.64
CA LYS A 124 15.64 4.24 -3.62
C LYS A 124 17.12 4.38 -3.24
N GLU A 125 17.40 4.73 -1.98
CA GLU A 125 18.75 4.87 -1.44
C GLU A 125 19.54 3.56 -1.51
N LEU A 126 18.93 2.44 -1.11
CA LEU A 126 19.53 1.10 -1.20
C LEU A 126 19.89 0.72 -2.64
N LEU A 127 19.00 1.04 -3.60
CA LEU A 127 19.27 0.81 -5.02
C LEU A 127 20.42 1.69 -5.51
N ASP A 128 20.44 2.99 -5.17
CA ASP A 128 21.52 3.90 -5.55
C ASP A 128 22.88 3.46 -4.98
N LEU A 129 22.91 3.00 -3.74
CA LEU A 129 24.12 2.45 -3.14
C LEU A 129 24.57 1.16 -3.86
N SER A 130 23.63 0.34 -4.34
CA SER A 130 23.93 -0.93 -5.03
C SER A 130 24.47 -0.69 -6.44
N LEU A 131 23.88 0.26 -7.18
CA LEU A 131 24.37 0.68 -8.50
C LEU A 131 25.76 1.32 -8.40
N LYS A 132 25.99 2.20 -7.40
CA LYS A 132 27.30 2.83 -7.18
C LYS A 132 28.41 1.83 -6.82
N SER A 133 28.11 0.75 -6.08
CA SER A 133 29.13 -0.28 -5.80
C SER A 133 29.54 -1.09 -7.01
N SER A 134 28.71 -1.17 -8.04
CA SER A 134 29.04 -1.96 -9.23
C SER A 134 29.92 -1.19 -10.23
N GLY A 135 30.08 0.12 -10.06
CA GLY A 135 30.84 1.00 -10.96
C GLY A 135 32.34 1.08 -10.73
N GLY A 136 32.91 0.22 -9.87
CA GLY A 136 34.37 -0.01 -9.77
C GLY A 136 35.22 1.05 -9.05
N ASP A 137 34.67 2.20 -8.66
CA ASP A 137 35.48 3.30 -8.09
C ASP A 137 35.13 3.57 -6.62
N LYS A 138 35.92 2.99 -5.68
CA LYS A 138 35.86 3.34 -4.23
C LYS A 138 37.21 3.18 -3.54
N GLY A 139 37.57 4.19 -2.75
CA GLY A 139 38.59 4.08 -1.70
C GLY A 139 38.10 3.24 -0.51
N ALA A 140 39.03 2.75 0.31
CA ALA A 140 38.75 1.82 1.41
C ALA A 140 37.82 2.41 2.50
N GLU A 141 37.95 3.71 2.81
CA GLU A 141 37.09 4.40 3.80
C GLU A 141 35.64 4.57 3.29
N ASP A 142 35.46 4.95 2.03
CA ASP A 142 34.15 5.08 1.39
C ASP A 142 33.40 3.74 1.36
N ALA A 143 34.13 2.64 1.18
CA ALA A 143 33.56 1.30 1.16
C ALA A 143 33.00 0.87 2.54
N TYR A 144 33.67 1.22 3.64
CA TYR A 144 33.21 0.92 5.00
C TYR A 144 31.95 1.72 5.34
N SER A 145 31.96 3.02 5.10
CA SER A 145 30.79 3.90 5.30
C SER A 145 29.57 3.44 4.50
N THR A 146 29.76 3.07 3.22
CA THR A 146 28.67 2.56 2.39
C THR A 146 28.11 1.22 2.88
N LYS A 147 28.94 0.35 3.48
CA LYS A 147 28.45 -0.94 4.04
C LYS A 147 27.62 -0.71 5.29
N SER A 148 28.08 0.16 6.19
CA SER A 148 27.38 0.50 7.42
C SER A 148 26.02 1.15 7.14
N LEU A 149 25.98 2.15 6.25
CA LEU A 149 24.73 2.81 5.84
C LEU A 149 23.72 1.82 5.23
N ARG A 150 24.16 0.87 4.40
CA ARG A 150 23.25 -0.15 3.85
C ARG A 150 22.64 -1.04 4.94
N ALA A 151 23.43 -1.39 5.96
CA ALA A 151 22.95 -2.22 7.06
C ALA A 151 21.91 -1.48 7.91
N GLU A 152 22.14 -0.19 8.17
CA GLU A 152 21.20 0.67 8.89
C GLU A 152 19.88 0.84 8.14
N LEU A 153 19.94 1.14 6.85
CA LEU A 153 18.75 1.26 5.98
C LEU A 153 17.97 -0.05 5.88
N LEU A 154 18.65 -1.20 5.78
CA LEU A 154 17.98 -2.51 5.78
C LEU A 154 17.32 -2.81 7.12
N LYS A 155 17.98 -2.47 8.24
CA LYS A 155 17.41 -2.65 9.58
C LYS A 155 16.13 -1.82 9.73
N GLU A 156 16.18 -0.55 9.35
CA GLU A 156 15.01 0.33 9.40
C GLU A 156 13.87 -0.20 8.51
N LEU A 157 14.19 -0.68 7.30
CA LEU A 157 13.20 -1.25 6.39
C LEU A 157 12.51 -2.48 7.00
N ILE A 158 13.25 -3.35 7.69
CA ILE A 158 12.71 -4.54 8.37
C ILE A 158 11.84 -4.15 9.57
N GLU A 159 12.17 -3.08 10.28
CA GLU A 159 11.35 -2.55 11.37
C GLU A 159 10.03 -1.94 10.86
N LEU A 160 10.07 -1.27 9.71
CA LEU A 160 8.88 -0.67 9.08
C LEU A 160 8.00 -1.70 8.37
N VAL A 161 8.58 -2.77 7.81
CA VAL A 161 7.87 -3.77 7.01
C VAL A 161 8.06 -5.15 7.61
N HIS A 162 6.98 -5.67 8.21
CA HIS A 162 6.97 -7.04 8.71
C HIS A 162 7.21 -8.05 7.57
N GLN A 163 7.89 -9.17 7.86
CA GLN A 163 8.25 -10.19 6.87
C GLN A 163 7.04 -10.74 6.08
N SER A 164 5.86 -10.80 6.71
CA SER A 164 4.61 -11.24 6.06
C SER A 164 3.97 -10.20 5.14
N GLN A 165 4.49 -8.97 5.10
CA GLN A 165 3.92 -7.83 4.36
C GLN A 165 4.78 -7.42 3.17
N ALA A 166 5.38 -8.39 2.47
CA ALA A 166 6.17 -8.15 1.25
C ALA A 166 5.42 -7.32 0.18
N SER A 167 4.09 -7.42 0.14
CA SER A 167 3.23 -6.65 -0.77
C SER A 167 3.32 -5.13 -0.58
N SER A 168 3.69 -4.65 0.62
CA SER A 168 3.87 -3.21 0.88
C SER A 168 5.06 -2.60 0.13
N LEU A 169 6.08 -3.40 -0.20
CA LEU A 169 7.27 -2.96 -0.93
C LEU A 169 7.00 -2.80 -2.43
N VAL A 170 6.03 -3.55 -2.95
CA VAL A 170 5.76 -3.70 -4.39
C VAL A 170 5.45 -2.37 -5.09
N PRO A 171 4.59 -1.47 -4.57
CA PRO A 171 4.32 -0.20 -5.24
C PRO A 171 5.58 0.67 -5.43
N ALA A 172 6.42 0.76 -4.39
CA ALA A 172 7.65 1.53 -4.42
C ALA A 172 8.69 0.92 -5.37
N LEU A 173 8.87 -0.41 -5.32
CA LEU A 173 9.77 -1.13 -6.22
C LEU A 173 9.33 -1.05 -7.68
N HIS A 174 8.03 -1.22 -7.94
CA HIS A 174 7.46 -1.07 -9.28
C HIS A 174 7.73 0.34 -9.84
N ALA A 175 7.56 1.39 -9.03
CA ALA A 175 7.91 2.74 -9.43
C ALA A 175 9.42 2.91 -9.70
N LEU A 176 10.30 2.27 -8.92
CA LEU A 176 11.74 2.30 -9.17
C LEU A 176 12.12 1.60 -10.47
N VAL A 177 11.54 0.44 -10.77
CA VAL A 177 11.76 -0.27 -12.03
C VAL A 177 11.27 0.55 -13.22
N ALA A 178 10.12 1.22 -13.08
CA ALA A 178 9.57 2.08 -14.13
C ALA A 178 10.39 3.36 -14.39
N THR A 179 11.06 3.90 -13.38
CA THR A 179 11.72 5.22 -13.45
C THR A 179 13.23 5.15 -13.64
N LYS A 180 13.88 4.06 -13.27
CA LYS A 180 15.33 3.88 -13.46
C LYS A 180 15.59 2.93 -14.62
N PRO A 181 16.59 3.23 -15.48
CA PRO A 181 16.84 2.44 -16.68
C PRO A 181 17.26 1.02 -16.30
N PHE A 182 16.36 0.08 -16.56
CA PHE A 182 16.64 -1.34 -16.59
C PHE A 182 17.03 -1.68 -18.03
N LYS A 183 18.33 -1.78 -18.33
CA LYS A 183 18.79 -2.19 -19.67
C LYS A 183 18.93 -3.71 -19.68
N SER A 184 18.05 -4.41 -20.39
CA SER A 184 18.28 -5.82 -20.72
C SER A 184 19.38 -5.89 -21.78
N ASP A 185 20.21 -6.95 -21.74
CA ASP A 185 21.23 -7.26 -22.75
C ASP A 185 20.62 -7.70 -24.11
N GLY A 186 19.45 -7.19 -24.46
CA GLY A 186 18.62 -7.66 -25.57
C GLY A 186 18.86 -6.99 -26.92
N SER A 187 19.94 -6.23 -27.13
CA SER A 187 20.36 -5.86 -28.50
C SER A 187 21.84 -6.14 -28.67
N SER A 188 22.15 -7.17 -29.45
CA SER A 188 23.47 -7.36 -30.04
C SER A 188 23.80 -6.11 -30.87
N SER A 189 24.51 -5.16 -30.25
CA SER A 189 25.11 -4.03 -30.92
C SER A 189 26.59 -4.06 -30.56
N ASN A 190 27.35 -4.61 -31.50
CA ASN A 190 28.79 -4.55 -31.59
C ASN A 190 29.30 -3.13 -31.27
N ASN A 191 29.85 -2.89 -30.06
CA ASN A 191 30.79 -1.80 -29.78
C ASN A 191 31.23 -1.79 -28.30
N ASN A 192 32.53 -2.05 -28.07
CA ASN A 192 33.50 -1.57 -27.05
C ASN A 192 33.06 -0.85 -25.74
N ASN A 193 31.82 -0.99 -25.25
CA ASN A 193 31.30 -0.37 -24.02
C ASN A 193 30.69 -1.39 -23.02
N ASN A 194 31.07 -2.67 -23.11
CA ASN A 194 30.53 -3.77 -22.28
C ASN A 194 30.67 -3.56 -20.76
N GLY A 195 31.63 -2.75 -20.28
CA GLY A 195 31.87 -2.62 -18.83
C GLY A 195 30.77 -1.90 -18.05
N LYS A 196 29.91 -1.10 -18.70
CA LYS A 196 28.93 -0.22 -18.01
C LYS A 196 27.50 -0.79 -18.00
N SER A 197 27.15 -1.64 -18.96
CA SER A 197 25.86 -2.38 -18.99
C SER A 197 25.82 -3.47 -17.93
N ASP A 198 26.88 -4.27 -17.83
CA ASP A 198 27.01 -5.38 -16.88
C ASP A 198 26.92 -4.88 -15.44
N ALA A 199 27.51 -3.72 -15.15
CA ALA A 199 27.48 -3.10 -13.82
C ALA A 199 26.07 -2.71 -13.36
N VAL A 200 25.18 -2.29 -14.27
CA VAL A 200 23.81 -1.94 -13.90
C VAL A 200 23.03 -3.21 -13.54
N GLY A 201 23.18 -4.28 -14.33
CA GLY A 201 22.59 -5.59 -14.04
C GLY A 201 23.08 -6.18 -12.71
N THR A 202 24.39 -6.14 -12.45
CA THR A 202 24.97 -6.58 -11.18
C THR A 202 24.49 -5.77 -9.98
N GLY A 203 24.28 -4.45 -10.15
CA GLY A 203 23.72 -3.58 -9.11
C GLY A 203 22.27 -3.93 -8.76
N TRP A 204 21.42 -4.15 -9.76
CA TRP A 204 20.04 -4.61 -9.56
C TRP A 204 19.97 -6.01 -8.94
N MET A 205 20.83 -6.93 -9.38
CA MET A 205 20.94 -8.27 -8.80
C MET A 205 21.29 -8.18 -7.31
N THR A 206 22.33 -7.42 -6.96
CA THR A 206 22.75 -7.23 -5.56
C THR A 206 21.64 -6.64 -4.69
N PHE A 207 20.88 -5.69 -5.24
CA PHE A 207 19.74 -5.07 -4.55
C PHE A 207 18.61 -6.08 -4.31
N PHE A 208 18.14 -6.77 -5.35
CA PHE A 208 17.05 -7.74 -5.23
C PHE A 208 17.43 -8.98 -4.42
N SER A 209 18.65 -9.51 -4.55
CA SER A 209 19.10 -10.66 -3.74
C SER A 209 19.03 -10.34 -2.24
N LYS A 210 19.38 -9.11 -1.84
CA LYS A 210 19.28 -8.69 -0.44
C LYS A 210 17.83 -8.58 0.03
N LEU A 211 16.94 -8.06 -0.80
CA LEU A 211 15.52 -7.93 -0.44
C LEU A 211 14.82 -9.29 -0.41
N CYS A 212 14.97 -10.13 -1.45
CA CYS A 212 14.33 -11.45 -1.52
C CYS A 212 14.85 -12.39 -0.41
N LYS A 213 16.04 -12.15 0.19
CA LYS A 213 16.49 -12.82 1.43
C LYS A 213 15.59 -12.56 2.65
N TYR A 214 15.03 -11.35 2.79
CA TYR A 214 14.14 -10.99 3.90
C TYR A 214 12.66 -11.15 3.55
N TRP A 215 12.33 -11.06 2.26
CA TRP A 215 10.97 -11.19 1.73
C TRP A 215 10.94 -12.16 0.53
N PRO A 216 10.90 -13.49 0.76
CA PRO A 216 11.04 -14.49 -0.31
C PRO A 216 9.94 -14.43 -1.40
N SER A 217 8.73 -13.99 -1.04
CA SER A 217 7.62 -13.83 -1.99
C SER A 217 7.68 -12.55 -2.82
N LEU A 218 8.62 -11.65 -2.53
CA LEU A 218 8.70 -10.33 -3.17
C LEU A 218 8.86 -10.42 -4.68
N CYS A 219 9.73 -11.33 -5.12
CA CYS A 219 10.04 -11.53 -6.53
C CYS A 219 8.80 -12.03 -7.31
N ALA A 220 7.97 -12.92 -6.73
CA ALA A 220 6.69 -13.35 -7.32
C ALA A 220 5.65 -12.21 -7.37
N LEU A 221 5.52 -11.43 -6.30
CA LEU A 221 4.60 -10.30 -6.24
C LEU A 221 4.97 -9.19 -7.24
N MET A 222 6.27 -8.96 -7.43
CA MET A 222 6.78 -8.03 -8.45
C MET A 222 6.45 -8.52 -9.86
N LEU A 223 6.62 -9.81 -10.14
CA LEU A 223 6.27 -10.38 -11.45
C LEU A 223 4.78 -10.18 -11.76
N GLU A 224 3.89 -10.49 -10.83
CA GLU A 224 2.45 -10.29 -10.98
C GLU A 224 2.10 -8.80 -11.20
N ARG A 225 2.71 -7.90 -10.42
CA ARG A 225 2.47 -6.46 -10.55
C ARG A 225 2.96 -5.90 -11.89
N CYS A 226 4.17 -6.26 -12.31
CA CYS A 226 4.72 -5.80 -13.58
C CYS A 226 3.93 -6.36 -14.77
N TRP A 227 3.52 -7.63 -14.73
CA TRP A 227 2.68 -8.23 -15.77
C TRP A 227 1.33 -7.52 -15.90
N THR A 228 0.62 -7.33 -14.80
CA THR A 228 -0.68 -6.63 -14.81
C THR A 228 -0.55 -5.19 -15.30
N ALA A 229 0.55 -4.50 -15.00
CA ALA A 229 0.83 -3.17 -15.53
C ALA A 229 1.06 -3.18 -17.05
N VAL A 230 1.79 -4.16 -17.59
CA VAL A 230 2.01 -4.30 -19.04
C VAL A 230 0.72 -4.63 -19.78
N VAL A 231 -0.09 -5.57 -19.27
CA VAL A 231 -1.38 -5.97 -19.88
C VAL A 231 -2.37 -4.80 -19.89
N ASN A 232 -2.44 -4.02 -18.80
CA ASN A 232 -3.33 -2.87 -18.72
C ASN A 232 -2.80 -1.66 -19.50
N GLY A 233 -1.49 -1.42 -19.52
CA GLY A 233 -0.85 -0.35 -20.29
C GLY A 233 -0.95 -0.56 -21.81
N GLY A 234 -0.98 -1.81 -22.28
CA GLY A 234 -1.27 -2.13 -23.68
C GLY A 234 -2.71 -1.82 -24.12
N ARG A 235 -3.64 -1.58 -23.18
CA ARG A 235 -5.06 -1.26 -23.45
C ARG A 235 -5.39 0.24 -23.44
N GLY A 236 -4.48 1.08 -22.97
CA GLY A 236 -4.65 2.54 -22.95
C GLY A 236 -3.32 3.21 -23.22
N GLY A 237 -3.17 3.82 -24.41
CA GLY A 237 -1.91 4.36 -24.95
C GLY A 237 -1.21 5.43 -24.11
N GLY A 238 -0.60 5.04 -22.99
CA GLY A 238 0.16 5.88 -22.08
C GLY A 238 1.66 5.57 -22.10
N SER A 239 2.45 6.60 -22.47
CA SER A 239 3.92 6.78 -22.35
C SER A 239 4.83 5.54 -22.51
N GLY A 240 5.51 5.45 -23.67
CA GLY A 240 6.36 4.31 -24.06
C GLY A 240 7.52 3.96 -23.12
N THR A 241 8.11 4.92 -22.39
CA THR A 241 9.34 4.67 -21.60
C THR A 241 9.13 3.84 -20.33
N SER A 242 8.00 4.02 -19.65
CA SER A 242 7.69 3.23 -18.43
C SER A 242 7.30 1.79 -18.75
N ALA A 243 6.64 1.57 -19.89
CA ALA A 243 6.24 0.23 -20.32
C ALA A 243 7.45 -0.58 -20.80
N GLU A 244 8.37 0.05 -21.53
CA GLU A 244 9.62 -0.56 -22.00
C GLU A 244 10.49 -1.07 -20.84
N ALA A 245 10.66 -0.28 -19.78
CA ALA A 245 11.44 -0.68 -18.62
C ALA A 245 10.84 -1.91 -17.90
N LEU A 246 9.50 -1.97 -17.78
CA LEU A 246 8.79 -3.11 -17.18
C LEU A 246 8.89 -4.36 -18.07
N VAL A 247 8.81 -4.17 -19.39
CA VAL A 247 8.96 -5.25 -20.39
C VAL A 247 10.37 -5.82 -20.39
N ALA A 248 11.41 -5.00 -20.16
CA ALA A 248 12.78 -5.47 -20.03
C ALA A 248 13.05 -6.17 -18.67
N PHE A 249 12.36 -5.75 -17.61
CA PHE A 249 12.52 -6.30 -16.26
C PHE A 249 11.97 -7.72 -16.12
N ILE A 250 10.83 -8.04 -16.75
CA ILE A 250 10.19 -9.35 -16.63
C ILE A 250 11.12 -10.49 -17.09
N PRO A 251 11.69 -10.48 -18.32
CA PRO A 251 12.62 -11.51 -18.77
C PRO A 251 13.86 -11.63 -17.89
N TRP A 252 14.41 -10.49 -17.43
CA TRP A 252 15.56 -10.52 -16.52
C TRP A 252 15.24 -11.20 -15.18
N LEU A 253 14.09 -10.90 -14.58
CA LEU A 253 13.70 -11.51 -13.32
C LEU A 253 13.50 -13.03 -13.49
N LEU A 254 12.98 -13.46 -14.63
CA LEU A 254 12.80 -14.88 -14.96
C LEU A 254 14.13 -15.60 -15.22
N ASP A 255 15.11 -14.92 -15.81
CA ASP A 255 16.47 -15.45 -16.01
C ASP A 255 17.19 -15.70 -14.67
N LYS A 256 16.93 -14.87 -13.65
CA LYS A 256 17.57 -14.98 -12.33
C LYS A 256 16.79 -15.87 -11.36
N ARG A 257 16.76 -17.19 -11.65
CA ARG A 257 16.05 -18.21 -10.83
C ARG A 257 16.39 -18.16 -9.34
N ASP A 258 17.64 -17.86 -9.00
CA ASP A 258 18.10 -17.78 -7.60
C ASP A 258 17.32 -16.77 -6.76
N LEU A 259 16.75 -15.73 -7.38
CA LEU A 259 15.99 -14.70 -6.69
C LEU A 259 14.61 -15.16 -6.21
N TRP A 260 14.04 -16.19 -6.84
CA TRP A 260 12.68 -16.64 -6.58
C TRP A 260 12.57 -18.14 -6.33
N ALA A 261 13.67 -18.84 -6.08
CA ALA A 261 13.68 -20.26 -5.75
C ALA A 261 12.70 -20.61 -4.62
N ASP A 262 12.67 -19.80 -3.56
CA ASP A 262 11.77 -19.97 -2.41
C ASP A 262 10.27 -19.73 -2.75
N ALA A 263 9.99 -19.08 -3.88
CA ALA A 263 8.65 -18.76 -4.36
C ALA A 263 8.33 -19.43 -5.71
N GLU A 264 9.05 -20.48 -6.10
CA GLU A 264 8.96 -21.12 -7.41
C GLU A 264 7.53 -21.53 -7.78
N GLN A 265 6.79 -22.18 -6.86
CA GLN A 265 5.40 -22.57 -7.12
C GLN A 265 4.49 -21.37 -7.43
N GLN A 266 4.71 -20.23 -6.78
CA GLN A 266 3.94 -19.01 -7.02
C GLN A 266 4.30 -18.42 -8.39
N VAL A 267 5.60 -18.36 -8.73
CA VAL A 267 6.08 -17.89 -10.02
C VAL A 267 5.56 -18.78 -11.16
N GLN A 268 5.62 -20.11 -11.02
CA GLN A 268 5.08 -21.05 -12.02
C GLN A 268 3.59 -20.84 -12.26
N LYS A 269 2.80 -20.62 -11.20
CA LYS A 269 1.36 -20.32 -11.32
C LYS A 269 1.13 -19.00 -12.05
N ILE A 270 1.92 -17.97 -11.76
CA ILE A 270 1.85 -16.67 -12.44
C ILE A 270 2.20 -16.86 -13.93
N LEU A 271 3.31 -17.53 -14.25
CA LEU A 271 3.73 -17.82 -15.62
C LEU A 271 2.66 -18.57 -16.41
N TYR A 272 2.04 -19.60 -15.82
CA TYR A 272 0.93 -20.31 -16.45
C TYR A 272 -0.24 -19.38 -16.79
N ASN A 273 -0.61 -18.49 -15.86
CA ASN A 273 -1.65 -17.48 -16.12
C ASN A 273 -1.24 -16.49 -17.21
N MET A 274 0.02 -16.04 -17.21
CA MET A 274 0.57 -15.15 -18.25
C MET A 274 0.48 -15.79 -19.63
N VAL A 275 0.83 -17.08 -19.77
CA VAL A 275 0.74 -17.83 -21.03
C VAL A 275 -0.72 -17.96 -21.48
N LEU A 276 -1.64 -18.32 -20.57
CA LEU A 276 -3.07 -18.41 -20.89
C LEU A 276 -3.64 -17.06 -21.34
N GLU A 277 -3.26 -15.97 -20.69
CA GLU A 277 -3.71 -14.63 -21.01
C GLU A 277 -3.09 -14.10 -22.32
N GLY A 278 -1.81 -14.41 -22.57
CA GLY A 278 -1.13 -14.21 -23.84
C GLY A 278 -1.79 -14.95 -25.00
N ALA A 279 -2.16 -16.22 -24.80
CA ALA A 279 -2.87 -17.00 -25.81
C ALA A 279 -4.28 -16.43 -26.11
N ARG A 280 -5.01 -15.95 -25.08
CA ARG A 280 -6.32 -15.30 -25.25
C ARG A 280 -6.21 -13.97 -26.01
N THR A 281 -5.19 -13.17 -25.72
CA THR A 281 -4.94 -11.89 -26.40
C THR A 281 -4.50 -12.09 -27.85
N MET A 282 -3.63 -13.06 -28.14
CA MET A 282 -3.26 -13.42 -29.52
C MET A 282 -4.41 -13.99 -30.35
N LYS A 283 -5.34 -14.73 -29.72
CA LYS A 283 -6.56 -15.18 -30.40
C LYS A 283 -7.46 -14.00 -30.78
N LYS A 284 -7.53 -12.98 -29.92
CA LYS A 284 -8.32 -11.76 -30.14
C LYS A 284 -7.69 -10.82 -31.19
N THR A 285 -6.36 -10.69 -31.23
CA THR A 285 -5.67 -9.90 -32.27
C THR A 285 -5.55 -10.62 -33.62
N LYS A 286 -5.75 -11.94 -33.68
CA LYS A 286 -5.99 -12.63 -34.97
C LYS A 286 -7.37 -12.33 -35.57
N GLU A 287 -8.31 -11.81 -34.78
CA GLU A 287 -9.63 -11.35 -35.24
C GLU A 287 -9.65 -9.84 -35.55
N GLU A 288 -8.64 -9.09 -35.11
CA GLU A 288 -8.44 -7.65 -35.35
C GLU A 288 -7.06 -7.44 -36.00
N GLU A 289 -6.97 -7.51 -37.34
CA GLU A 289 -5.76 -7.15 -38.09
C GLU A 289 -5.42 -5.66 -37.88
N GLU A 290 -4.52 -5.38 -36.93
CA GLU A 290 -3.39 -4.43 -37.03
C GLU A 290 -2.88 -4.08 -35.61
N GLY A 291 -1.57 -4.23 -35.41
CA GLY A 291 -0.87 -3.73 -34.21
C GLY A 291 -0.06 -4.80 -33.50
N GLY A 292 1.24 -4.87 -33.82
CA GLY A 292 2.23 -5.58 -33.02
C GLY A 292 2.33 -4.95 -31.62
N GLY A 293 1.47 -5.40 -30.71
CA GLY A 293 1.41 -4.90 -29.34
C GLY A 293 2.58 -5.37 -28.48
N VAL A 294 2.81 -4.63 -27.40
CA VAL A 294 3.86 -4.82 -26.38
C VAL A 294 3.97 -6.27 -25.86
N ILE A 295 2.84 -7.01 -25.84
CA ILE A 295 2.78 -8.42 -25.42
C ILE A 295 3.50 -9.34 -26.43
N GLY A 296 3.43 -9.04 -27.74
CA GLY A 296 4.09 -9.83 -28.78
C GLY A 296 5.61 -9.78 -28.71
N THR A 297 6.19 -8.72 -28.13
CA THR A 297 7.64 -8.60 -27.91
C THR A 297 8.13 -9.48 -26.76
N LEU A 298 7.31 -9.65 -25.70
CA LEU A 298 7.64 -10.51 -24.55
C LEU A 298 7.66 -12.00 -24.88
N PHE A 299 6.83 -12.46 -25.82
CA PHE A 299 6.77 -13.88 -26.23
C PHE A 299 7.70 -14.24 -27.40
N LYS A 300 8.43 -13.27 -27.97
CA LYS A 300 9.41 -13.49 -29.04
C LYS A 300 10.85 -13.63 -28.53
N SER A 301 11.13 -13.25 -27.28
CA SER A 301 12.40 -13.46 -26.57
C SER A 301 12.38 -14.76 -25.79
#